data_AF-A0A0Q2MGV5-F1
#
_entry.id   AF-A0A0Q2MGV5-F1
#
_cell.length_a   1.000
_cell.length_b   1.000
_cell.length_c   1.000
_cell.angle_alpha   90.00
_cell.angle_beta   90.00
_cell.angle_gamma   90.00
#
_symmetry.space_group_name_H-M   'P 1'
#
loop_
_entity.id
_entity.type
_entity.pdbx_description
1 polymer ?
#
loop_
_entity_poly.entity_id
_entity_poly.type
_entity_poly.pdbx_seq_one_letter_code
_entity_poly.pdbx_strand_id
1 'polypeptide(L)'
;MNQLFDEDTVTIAANEPTPASSQPEKSVRLSHANMLKNHARYSMAQQQGQLFDNSILRVSSDLLSLIISVKRMQCPTDLYTFRAGIKHAITELKYRIAALDYPPSVADKTCFLFAVMIDEQILHSSWGDEAGWENQTLVSELFNIKNGGEQFYIIAERALLQPVLLVDLLELIYIMLKMGFRGRYRTKGKDQLTALMKRLEEAVFAKPVAYSAAERLAPVAADDVAARHAKRPKKPVGVWRSVALFVVMSALVWGGLRYWYEATSLQKALPFAQLTQFTQTYYSKGSVQDQEYVYESTSSDMASEGWHPTPQTIADREPAPPAVAKQPAGSRQWLVQLASFNNPSDAAKFIARYKPRVPSAQVKTVNGRYRVVSESYTTKSAAIETLSTAKSAGISDAFLLIDTN
;
A
#
# COMPACT_ATOMS: atom_id res chain seq x y z
N MET A 1 -58.79 -26.02 18.52
CA MET A 1 -58.77 -25.87 19.98
C MET A 1 -57.47 -26.52 20.46
N ASN A 2 -56.50 -25.67 20.80
CA ASN A 2 -55.27 -25.84 21.61
C ASN A 2 -54.59 -27.23 21.53
N GLN A 3 -53.40 -27.36 20.95
CA GLN A 3 -52.13 -27.16 21.69
C GLN A 3 -50.99 -26.82 20.70
N LEU A 4 -50.81 -25.53 20.44
CA LEU A 4 -49.49 -24.92 20.16
C LEU A 4 -48.93 -24.53 21.54
N PHE A 5 -47.61 -24.52 21.71
CA PHE A 5 -46.84 -24.17 22.93
C PHE A 5 -46.50 -25.34 23.87
N ASP A 6 -45.59 -26.23 23.44
CA ASP A 6 -44.62 -26.83 24.37
C ASP A 6 -43.42 -25.89 24.44
N GLU A 7 -43.48 -24.93 25.36
CA GLU A 7 -42.30 -24.20 25.82
C GLU A 7 -41.59 -25.07 26.86
N ASP A 8 -40.60 -25.85 26.41
CA ASP A 8 -39.60 -26.44 27.31
C ASP A 8 -38.82 -25.32 27.99
N THR A 9 -39.33 -24.90 29.15
CA THR A 9 -38.66 -23.99 30.06
C THR A 9 -37.48 -24.74 30.67
N VAL A 10 -36.29 -24.59 30.06
CA VAL A 10 -35.04 -25.06 30.66
C VAL A 10 -34.76 -24.21 31.90
N THR A 11 -35.13 -24.74 33.06
CA THR A 11 -34.75 -24.17 34.35
C THR A 11 -33.25 -24.31 34.54
N ILE A 12 -32.52 -23.21 34.44
CA ILE A 12 -31.11 -23.17 34.82
C ILE A 12 -31.06 -23.28 36.35
N ALA A 13 -30.77 -24.47 36.86
CA ALA A 13 -30.55 -24.71 38.28
C ALA A 13 -29.33 -23.89 38.72
N ALA A 14 -29.59 -22.81 39.45
CA ALA A 14 -28.55 -22.10 40.17
C ALA A 14 -28.18 -22.90 41.42
N ASN A 15 -26.90 -23.23 41.51
CA ASN A 15 -26.15 -23.50 42.74
C ASN A 15 -26.21 -24.94 43.28
N GLU A 16 -25.31 -25.81 42.77
CA GLU A 16 -24.73 -26.90 43.54
C GLU A 16 -23.24 -26.61 43.82
N PRO A 17 -22.77 -26.65 45.07
CA PRO A 17 -21.36 -26.50 45.41
C PRO A 17 -20.67 -27.88 45.35
N THR A 18 -19.88 -28.11 44.30
CA THR A 18 -19.08 -29.33 44.11
C THR A 18 -17.58 -28.96 44.12
N PRO A 19 -16.70 -29.79 44.71
CA PRO A 19 -15.59 -29.33 45.52
C PRO A 19 -14.35 -28.97 44.71
N ALA A 20 -13.50 -28.20 45.38
CA ALA A 20 -12.17 -27.78 44.93
C ALA A 20 -11.35 -28.95 44.38
N SER A 21 -11.21 -28.99 43.05
CA SER A 21 -10.06 -29.62 42.41
C SER A 21 -9.33 -28.56 41.61
N SER A 22 -8.11 -28.32 42.06
CA SER A 22 -7.16 -27.33 41.58
C SER A 22 -6.55 -27.75 40.24
N GLN A 23 -6.96 -27.13 39.14
CA GLN A 23 -6.08 -26.76 38.02
C GLN A 23 -6.62 -25.49 37.34
N PRO A 24 -5.76 -24.50 37.02
CA PRO A 24 -6.23 -23.31 36.32
C PRO A 24 -6.50 -23.70 34.87
N GLU A 25 -7.76 -23.92 34.52
CA GLU A 25 -8.15 -23.96 33.11
C GLU A 25 -7.65 -22.67 32.46
N LYS A 26 -6.85 -22.83 31.40
CA LYS A 26 -6.40 -21.74 30.54
C LYS A 26 -7.64 -20.95 30.14
N SER A 27 -7.81 -19.77 30.72
CA SER A 27 -8.81 -18.82 30.25
C SER A 27 -8.61 -18.67 28.74
N VAL A 28 -9.56 -19.20 27.96
CA VAL A 28 -9.58 -19.02 26.52
C VAL A 28 -9.76 -17.53 26.32
N ARG A 29 -8.65 -16.81 26.13
CA ARG A 29 -8.70 -15.41 25.75
C ARG A 29 -9.45 -15.39 24.43
N LEU A 30 -10.70 -14.90 24.47
CA LEU A 30 -11.48 -14.59 23.29
C LEU A 30 -10.70 -13.52 22.52
N SER A 31 -9.76 -13.94 21.67
CA SER A 31 -8.96 -13.07 20.80
C SER A 31 -9.88 -12.17 19.95
N HIS A 32 -11.09 -12.65 19.68
CA HIS A 32 -12.14 -11.95 18.95
C HIS A 32 -13.12 -11.16 19.82
N ALA A 33 -13.03 -11.15 21.16
CA ALA A 33 -13.94 -10.36 22.01
C ALA A 33 -13.79 -8.86 21.75
N ASN A 34 -12.56 -8.39 21.52
CA ASN A 34 -12.33 -6.99 21.12
C ASN A 34 -12.91 -6.69 19.73
N MET A 35 -12.85 -7.65 18.81
CA MET A 35 -13.42 -7.52 17.46
C MET A 35 -14.95 -7.45 17.51
N LEU A 36 -15.59 -8.33 18.27
CA LEU A 36 -17.04 -8.35 18.49
C LEU A 36 -17.52 -7.09 19.22
N LYS A 37 -16.79 -6.65 20.24
CA LYS A 37 -17.08 -5.40 20.97
C LYS A 37 -16.94 -4.18 20.07
N ASN A 38 -15.90 -4.14 19.23
CA ASN A 38 -15.74 -3.08 18.24
C ASN A 38 -16.84 -3.13 17.19
N HIS A 39 -17.19 -4.31 16.66
CA HIS A 39 -18.27 -4.48 15.70
C HIS A 39 -19.63 -4.04 16.26
N ALA A 40 -19.95 -4.44 17.49
CA ALA A 40 -21.15 -3.98 18.21
C ALA A 40 -21.12 -2.46 18.43
N ARG A 41 -19.96 -1.90 18.78
CA ARG A 41 -19.80 -0.45 18.97
C ARG A 41 -19.96 0.32 17.65
N TYR A 42 -19.42 -0.19 16.55
CA TYR A 42 -19.54 0.44 15.23
C TYR A 42 -20.96 0.33 14.69
N SER A 43 -21.64 -0.80 14.87
CA SER A 43 -23.06 -0.93 14.49
C SER A 43 -23.96 -0.01 15.32
N MET A 44 -23.74 0.10 16.63
CA MET A 44 -24.46 1.06 17.48
C MET A 44 -24.14 2.52 17.12
N ALA A 45 -22.87 2.85 16.87
CA ALA A 45 -22.47 4.20 16.46
C ALA A 45 -22.97 4.57 15.06
N GLN A 46 -23.09 3.59 14.16
CA GLN A 46 -23.71 3.72 12.85
C GLN A 46 -25.21 3.99 13.00
N GLN A 47 -25.92 3.24 13.86
CA GLN A 47 -27.33 3.51 14.18
C GLN A 47 -27.54 4.87 14.87
N GLN A 48 -26.59 5.34 15.66
CA GLN A 48 -26.63 6.66 16.30
C GLN A 48 -26.06 7.79 15.42
N GLY A 49 -25.57 7.46 14.21
CA GLY A 49 -25.04 8.41 13.24
C GLY A 49 -23.81 9.22 13.71
N GLN A 50 -23.11 8.79 14.77
CA GLN A 50 -21.97 9.53 15.35
C GLN A 50 -20.68 9.49 14.50
N LEU A 51 -20.73 8.88 13.32
CA LEU A 51 -19.58 8.66 12.44
C LEU A 51 -19.33 9.83 11.47
N PHE A 52 -20.32 10.67 11.23
CA PHE A 52 -20.25 11.75 10.24
C PHE A 52 -20.31 13.12 10.92
N ASP A 53 -19.38 14.00 10.57
CA ASP A 53 -19.38 15.41 11.03
C ASP A 53 -20.52 16.21 10.37
N ASN A 54 -20.87 15.85 9.13
CA ASN A 54 -21.96 16.41 8.36
C ASN A 54 -23.32 15.88 8.82
N SER A 55 -24.23 16.80 9.13
CA SER A 55 -25.54 16.49 9.70
C SER A 55 -26.45 15.73 8.72
N ILE A 56 -26.39 16.02 7.42
CA ILE A 56 -27.15 15.31 6.39
C ILE A 56 -26.67 13.86 6.31
N LEU A 57 -25.36 13.63 6.28
CA LEU A 57 -24.79 12.27 6.24
C LEU A 57 -25.13 11.46 7.49
N ARG A 58 -25.03 12.09 8.67
CA ARG A 58 -25.39 11.48 9.95
C ARG A 58 -26.82 10.93 9.94
N VAL A 59 -27.77 11.78 9.56
CA VAL A 59 -29.19 11.44 9.55
C VAL A 59 -29.53 10.43 8.44
N SER A 60 -28.76 10.42 7.36
CA SER A 60 -28.97 9.53 6.21
C SER A 60 -28.19 8.21 6.26
N SER A 61 -27.56 7.88 7.40
CA SER A 61 -26.69 6.72 7.56
C SER A 61 -27.38 5.39 7.21
N ASP A 62 -28.66 5.24 7.55
CA ASP A 62 -29.48 4.06 7.23
C ASP A 62 -29.59 3.83 5.71
N LEU A 63 -29.92 4.90 4.97
CA LEU A 63 -30.06 4.85 3.51
C LEU A 63 -28.71 4.72 2.79
N LEU A 64 -27.63 5.31 3.33
CA LEU A 64 -26.28 5.08 2.82
C LEU A 64 -25.87 3.60 2.97
N SER A 65 -26.22 2.96 4.09
CA SER A 65 -26.00 1.53 4.27
C SER A 65 -26.82 0.70 3.29
N LEU A 66 -28.07 1.09 3.04
CA LEU A 66 -28.95 0.43 2.06
C LEU A 66 -28.34 0.49 0.65
N ILE A 67 -27.84 1.64 0.20
CA ILE A 67 -27.21 1.84 -1.12
C ILE A 67 -26.09 0.83 -1.39
N ILE A 68 -25.30 0.49 -0.36
CA ILE A 68 -24.18 -0.45 -0.46
C ILE A 68 -24.68 -1.90 -0.47
N SER A 69 -25.68 -2.20 0.36
CA SER A 69 -26.23 -3.55 0.52
C SER A 69 -27.07 -4.00 -0.68
N VAL A 70 -27.87 -3.10 -1.25
CA VAL A 70 -28.84 -3.41 -2.32
C VAL A 70 -28.16 -3.96 -3.57
N LYS A 71 -26.96 -3.48 -3.92
CA LYS A 71 -26.23 -4.01 -5.08
C LYS A 71 -25.78 -5.47 -4.89
N ARG A 72 -25.62 -5.91 -3.64
CA ARG A 72 -25.08 -7.23 -3.28
C ARG A 72 -26.16 -8.24 -2.87
N MET A 73 -27.39 -7.79 -2.66
CA MET A 73 -28.48 -8.67 -2.23
C MET A 73 -29.04 -9.48 -3.42
N GLN A 74 -29.73 -10.57 -3.10
CA GLN A 74 -30.52 -11.33 -4.08
C GLN A 74 -31.88 -10.65 -4.30
N CYS A 75 -32.56 -11.01 -5.39
CA CYS A 75 -33.89 -10.50 -5.69
C CYS A 75 -34.84 -10.73 -4.49
N PRO A 76 -35.49 -9.69 -3.96
CA PRO A 76 -36.50 -9.86 -2.91
C PRO A 76 -37.68 -10.69 -3.43
N THR A 77 -38.24 -11.54 -2.57
CA THR A 77 -39.41 -12.35 -2.93
C THR A 77 -40.64 -11.49 -3.26
N ASP A 78 -40.79 -10.35 -2.57
CA ASP A 78 -41.84 -9.37 -2.82
C ASP A 78 -41.23 -7.98 -3.09
N LEU A 79 -41.24 -7.60 -4.37
CA LEU A 79 -40.71 -6.33 -4.83
C LEU A 79 -41.58 -5.14 -4.40
N TYR A 80 -42.89 -5.36 -4.20
CA TYR A 80 -43.83 -4.30 -3.84
C TYR A 80 -43.57 -3.83 -2.40
N THR A 81 -43.50 -4.76 -1.43
CA THR A 81 -43.18 -4.42 -0.04
C THR A 81 -41.78 -3.85 0.09
N PHE A 82 -40.80 -4.38 -0.66
CA PHE A 82 -39.46 -3.83 -0.70
C PHE A 82 -39.46 -2.36 -1.16
N ARG A 83 -40.11 -2.05 -2.28
CA ARG A 83 -40.24 -0.67 -2.78
C ARG A 83 -40.97 0.24 -1.79
N ALA A 84 -42.06 -0.24 -1.19
CA ALA A 84 -42.80 0.49 -0.18
C ALA A 84 -41.92 0.83 1.04
N GLY A 85 -41.08 -0.12 1.49
CA GLY A 85 -40.12 0.08 2.57
C GLY A 85 -39.10 1.19 2.25
N ILE A 86 -38.54 1.19 1.03
CA ILE A 86 -37.60 2.26 0.62
C ILE A 86 -38.29 3.62 0.55
N LYS A 87 -39.51 3.68 0.00
CA LYS A 87 -40.29 4.93 -0.03
C LYS A 87 -40.56 5.46 1.37
N HIS A 88 -40.89 4.58 2.31
CA HIS A 88 -41.09 4.97 3.70
C HIS A 88 -39.79 5.52 4.30
N ALA A 89 -38.65 4.86 4.10
CA ALA A 89 -37.35 5.32 4.58
C ALA A 89 -36.93 6.68 3.98
N ILE A 90 -37.19 6.94 2.70
CA ILE A 90 -36.96 8.25 2.06
C ILE A 90 -37.87 9.33 2.67
N THR A 91 -39.13 8.98 2.97
CA THR A 91 -40.08 9.90 3.60
C THR A 91 -39.66 10.22 5.03
N GLU A 92 -39.22 9.22 5.80
CA GLU A 92 -38.69 9.40 7.13
C GLU A 92 -37.43 10.29 7.11
N LEU A 93 -36.54 10.06 6.15
CA LEU A 93 -35.37 10.92 5.95
C LEU A 93 -35.78 12.39 5.74
N LYS A 94 -36.84 12.65 4.95
CA LYS A 94 -37.35 14.01 4.74
C LYS A 94 -37.71 14.68 6.07
N TYR A 95 -38.42 13.99 6.95
CA TYR A 95 -38.78 14.52 8.27
C TYR A 95 -37.55 14.75 9.15
N ARG A 96 -36.59 13.81 9.15
CA ARG A 96 -35.37 13.96 9.94
C ARG A 96 -34.50 15.14 9.46
N ILE A 97 -34.43 15.41 8.16
CA ILE A 97 -33.72 16.59 7.61
C ILE A 97 -34.51 17.88 7.86
N ALA A 98 -35.84 17.85 7.78
CA ALA A 98 -36.67 19.01 8.09
C ALA A 98 -36.56 19.44 9.56
N ALA A 99 -36.15 18.55 10.47
CA ALA A 99 -35.83 18.87 11.85
C ALA A 99 -34.45 19.53 12.04
N LEU A 100 -33.62 19.61 11.00
CA LEU A 100 -32.33 20.28 11.00
C LEU A 100 -32.46 21.73 10.50
N ASP A 101 -31.42 22.53 10.73
CA ASP A 101 -31.34 23.93 10.29
C ASP A 101 -30.94 24.06 8.81
N TYR A 102 -31.75 23.47 7.91
CA TYR A 102 -31.59 23.61 6.46
C TYR A 102 -32.87 24.13 5.80
N PRO A 103 -32.76 24.86 4.67
CA PRO A 103 -33.91 25.20 3.86
C PRO A 103 -34.70 23.96 3.41
N PRO A 104 -36.04 24.02 3.33
CA PRO A 104 -36.86 22.87 2.88
C PRO A 104 -36.44 22.30 1.52
N SER A 105 -35.91 23.16 0.64
CA SER A 105 -35.39 22.77 -0.67
C SER A 105 -34.20 21.80 -0.59
N VAL A 106 -33.43 21.83 0.50
CA VAL A 106 -32.31 20.89 0.74
C VAL A 106 -32.85 19.51 1.11
N ALA A 107 -33.92 19.42 1.90
CA ALA A 107 -34.58 18.16 2.23
C ALA A 107 -35.10 17.46 0.97
N ASP A 108 -35.83 18.19 0.12
CA ASP A 108 -36.36 17.64 -1.14
C ASP A 108 -35.26 17.18 -2.09
N LYS A 109 -34.19 17.99 -2.24
CA LYS A 109 -33.02 17.62 -3.06
C LYS A 109 -32.32 16.38 -2.51
N THR A 110 -32.17 16.29 -1.19
CA THR A 110 -31.51 15.14 -0.56
C THR A 110 -32.30 13.86 -0.79
N CYS A 111 -33.62 13.88 -0.54
CA CYS A 111 -34.50 12.74 -0.82
C CYS A 111 -34.46 12.33 -2.30
N PHE A 112 -34.44 13.30 -3.21
CA PHE A 112 -34.29 13.05 -4.64
C PHE A 112 -32.96 12.37 -4.96
N LEU A 113 -31.83 12.85 -4.42
CA LEU A 113 -30.51 12.26 -4.65
C LEU A 113 -30.45 10.80 -4.15
N PHE A 114 -31.07 10.50 -3.00
CA PHE A 114 -31.17 9.12 -2.51
C PHE A 114 -32.04 8.24 -3.41
N ALA A 115 -33.20 8.71 -3.86
CA ALA A 115 -34.05 7.96 -4.78
C ALA A 115 -33.30 7.61 -6.08
N VAL A 116 -32.64 8.61 -6.69
CA VAL A 116 -31.84 8.42 -7.92
C VAL A 116 -30.67 7.45 -7.69
N MET A 117 -29.97 7.58 -6.57
CA MET A 117 -28.84 6.69 -6.26
C MET A 117 -29.30 5.25 -6.04
N ILE A 118 -30.41 5.03 -5.33
CA ILE A 118 -30.93 3.69 -5.07
C ILE A 118 -31.42 3.04 -6.37
N ASP A 119 -32.15 3.80 -7.21
CA ASP A 119 -32.59 3.32 -8.52
C ASP A 119 -31.41 2.87 -9.38
N GLU A 120 -30.35 3.68 -9.47
CA GLU A 120 -29.13 3.33 -10.22
C GLU A 120 -28.48 2.03 -9.70
N GLN A 121 -28.46 1.82 -8.38
CA GLN A 121 -27.85 0.64 -7.78
C GLN A 121 -28.68 -0.63 -8.01
N ILE A 122 -30.01 -0.51 -8.01
CA ILE A 122 -30.92 -1.62 -8.31
C ILE A 122 -30.84 -1.98 -9.79
N LEU A 123 -30.94 -0.98 -10.68
CA LEU A 123 -30.85 -1.18 -12.13
C LEU A 123 -29.52 -1.80 -12.57
N HIS A 124 -28.46 -1.65 -11.77
CA HIS A 124 -27.16 -2.26 -12.01
C HIS A 124 -26.81 -3.39 -11.04
N SER A 125 -27.80 -3.96 -10.36
CA SER A 125 -27.68 -5.20 -9.60
C SER A 125 -27.89 -6.41 -10.53
N SER A 126 -27.59 -7.62 -10.05
CA SER A 126 -27.78 -8.84 -10.83
C SER A 126 -29.24 -9.20 -11.09
N TRP A 127 -30.19 -8.61 -10.34
CA TRP A 127 -31.61 -8.97 -10.38
C TRP A 127 -32.51 -7.80 -10.82
N GLY A 128 -32.01 -6.58 -10.91
CA GLY A 128 -32.84 -5.39 -11.19
C GLY A 128 -33.51 -5.42 -12.57
N ASP A 129 -32.82 -5.98 -13.56
CA ASP A 129 -33.32 -6.13 -14.93
C ASP A 129 -34.42 -7.19 -14.99
N GLU A 130 -34.16 -8.39 -14.44
CA GLU A 130 -35.12 -9.49 -14.34
C GLU A 130 -36.37 -9.12 -13.53
N ALA A 131 -36.21 -8.29 -12.50
CA ALA A 131 -37.30 -7.78 -11.66
C ALA A 131 -38.12 -6.64 -12.32
N GLY A 132 -37.70 -6.16 -13.51
CA GLY A 132 -38.39 -5.10 -14.23
C GLY A 132 -38.42 -3.76 -13.50
N TRP A 133 -37.39 -3.45 -12.70
CA TRP A 133 -37.37 -2.23 -11.87
C TRP A 133 -37.43 -0.94 -12.70
N GLU A 134 -36.91 -0.97 -13.94
CA GLU A 134 -36.93 0.16 -14.89
C GLU A 134 -38.35 0.65 -15.23
N ASN A 135 -39.35 -0.22 -15.16
CA ASN A 135 -40.74 0.13 -15.46
C ASN A 135 -41.34 1.05 -14.39
N GLN A 136 -40.83 0.96 -13.16
CA GLN A 136 -41.40 1.63 -12.01
C GLN A 136 -40.32 1.98 -10.97
N THR A 137 -39.53 2.99 -11.32
CA THR A 137 -38.44 3.52 -10.49
C THR A 137 -38.96 4.40 -9.34
N LEU A 138 -38.17 4.53 -8.28
CA LEU A 138 -38.50 5.40 -7.14
C LEU A 138 -38.61 6.86 -7.57
N VAL A 139 -37.73 7.30 -8.48
CA VAL A 139 -37.73 8.67 -8.99
C VAL A 139 -39.00 8.96 -9.79
N SER A 140 -39.47 8.01 -10.59
CA SER A 140 -40.72 8.15 -11.32
C SER A 140 -41.92 8.20 -10.36
N GLU A 141 -41.97 7.31 -9.37
CA GLU A 141 -43.10 7.28 -8.41
C GLU A 141 -43.14 8.49 -7.47
N LEU A 142 -42.00 8.93 -6.93
CA LEU A 142 -41.95 9.96 -5.89
C LEU A 142 -41.86 11.38 -6.46
N PHE A 143 -41.20 11.54 -7.61
CA PHE A 143 -40.90 12.87 -8.18
C PHE A 143 -41.49 13.07 -9.57
N ASN A 144 -42.08 12.04 -10.19
CA ASN A 144 -42.64 12.09 -11.54
C ASN A 144 -41.62 12.56 -12.60
N ILE A 145 -40.34 12.18 -12.41
CA ILE A 145 -39.21 12.53 -13.28
C ILE A 145 -38.67 11.25 -13.93
N LYS A 146 -38.46 11.27 -15.25
CA LYS A 146 -37.87 10.14 -16.00
C LYS A 146 -36.34 10.21 -16.10
N ASN A 147 -35.77 11.41 -16.20
CA ASN A 147 -34.31 11.62 -16.40
C ASN A 147 -33.57 11.87 -15.08
N GLY A 148 -33.76 11.01 -14.08
CA GLY A 148 -33.17 11.18 -12.75
C GLY A 148 -31.64 11.30 -12.76
N GLY A 149 -30.98 10.47 -13.57
CA GLY A 149 -29.52 10.45 -13.69
C GLY A 149 -28.89 11.70 -14.31
N GLU A 150 -29.65 12.51 -15.04
CA GLU A 150 -29.21 13.83 -15.53
C GLU A 150 -29.47 14.92 -14.49
N GLN A 151 -30.65 14.89 -13.89
CA GLN A 151 -31.07 15.86 -12.87
C GLN A 151 -30.17 15.83 -11.63
N PHE A 152 -29.59 14.68 -11.29
CA PHE A 152 -28.54 14.56 -10.26
C PHE A 152 -27.41 15.58 -10.50
N TYR A 153 -26.90 15.66 -11.73
CA TYR A 153 -25.80 16.54 -12.07
C TYR A 153 -26.23 18.01 -12.13
N ILE A 154 -27.49 18.29 -12.52
CA ILE A 154 -28.04 19.66 -12.45
C ILE A 154 -28.10 20.14 -10.99
N ILE A 155 -28.48 19.26 -10.05
CA ILE A 155 -28.45 19.58 -8.62
C ILE A 155 -27.02 19.83 -8.15
N ALA A 156 -26.06 18.99 -8.56
CA ALA A 156 -24.65 19.16 -8.22
C ALA A 156 -24.07 20.49 -8.72
N GLU A 157 -24.30 20.83 -10.00
CA GLU A 157 -23.83 22.10 -10.58
C GLU A 157 -24.48 23.31 -9.91
N ARG A 158 -25.78 23.24 -9.58
CA ARG A 158 -26.47 24.31 -8.84
C ARG A 158 -25.95 24.46 -7.42
N ALA A 159 -25.66 23.35 -6.72
CA ALA A 159 -25.11 23.38 -5.38
C ALA A 159 -23.68 23.98 -5.36
N LEU A 160 -22.89 23.71 -6.41
CA LEU A 160 -21.55 24.29 -6.59
C LEU A 160 -21.55 25.82 -6.76
N LEU A 161 -22.67 26.44 -7.09
CA LEU A 161 -22.78 27.92 -7.13
C LEU A 161 -22.75 28.54 -5.72
N GLN A 162 -23.10 27.78 -4.68
CA GLN A 162 -23.15 28.23 -3.29
C GLN A 162 -22.46 27.24 -2.35
N PRO A 163 -21.14 26.98 -2.52
CA PRO A 163 -20.46 25.88 -1.85
C PRO A 163 -20.35 26.05 -0.34
N VAL A 164 -20.32 27.30 0.15
CA VAL A 164 -20.25 27.61 1.59
C VAL A 164 -21.57 27.28 2.30
N LEU A 165 -22.71 27.55 1.66
CA LEU A 165 -24.05 27.32 2.23
C LEU A 165 -24.49 25.86 2.09
N LEU A 166 -24.08 25.20 1.01
CA LEU A 166 -24.52 23.85 0.65
C LEU A 166 -23.39 22.81 0.80
N VAL A 167 -22.39 23.07 1.65
CA VAL A 167 -21.23 22.18 1.85
C VAL A 167 -21.65 20.76 2.21
N ASP A 168 -22.65 20.63 3.10
CA ASP A 168 -23.12 19.33 3.56
C ASP A 168 -23.81 18.53 2.45
N LEU A 169 -24.55 19.22 1.58
CA LEU A 169 -25.19 18.60 0.41
C LEU A 169 -24.15 18.24 -0.66
N LEU A 170 -23.12 19.08 -0.86
CA LEU A 170 -22.03 18.80 -1.78
C LEU A 170 -21.21 17.59 -1.35
N GLU A 171 -20.96 17.43 -0.05
CA GLU A 171 -20.28 16.26 0.49
C GLU A 171 -21.09 14.98 0.27
N LEU A 172 -22.43 15.03 0.46
CA LEU A 172 -23.30 13.90 0.11
C LEU A 172 -23.18 13.51 -1.37
N ILE A 173 -23.25 14.49 -2.26
CA ILE A 173 -23.10 14.27 -3.72
C ILE A 173 -21.73 13.67 -4.03
N TYR A 174 -20.67 14.20 -3.42
CA TYR A 174 -19.31 13.69 -3.57
C TYR A 174 -19.20 12.22 -3.14
N ILE A 175 -19.78 11.86 -1.99
CA ILE A 175 -19.78 10.48 -1.49
C ILE A 175 -20.58 9.57 -2.44
N MET A 176 -21.76 10.00 -2.92
CA MET A 176 -22.54 9.21 -3.89
C MET A 176 -21.76 8.94 -5.19
N LEU A 177 -21.02 9.93 -5.70
CA LEU A 177 -20.13 9.73 -6.85
C LEU A 177 -18.99 8.75 -6.56
N LYS A 178 -18.38 8.82 -5.36
CA LYS A 178 -17.34 7.88 -4.93
C LYS A 178 -17.88 6.46 -4.68
N MET A 179 -19.14 6.32 -4.28
CA MET A 179 -19.84 5.04 -4.18
C MET A 179 -20.17 4.43 -5.55
N GLY A 180 -19.93 5.16 -6.64
CA GLY A 180 -20.01 4.63 -8.01
C GLY A 180 -21.22 5.09 -8.79
N PHE A 181 -21.92 6.15 -8.36
CA PHE A 181 -22.96 6.79 -9.17
C PHE A 181 -22.37 7.31 -10.48
N ARG A 182 -22.99 6.95 -11.62
CA ARG A 182 -22.55 7.42 -12.96
C ARG A 182 -23.64 8.12 -13.73
N GLY A 183 -24.91 7.72 -13.59
CA GLY A 183 -26.03 8.34 -14.29
C GLY A 183 -25.74 8.56 -15.77
N ARG A 184 -25.94 9.79 -16.27
CA ARG A 184 -25.69 10.14 -17.69
C ARG A 184 -24.25 9.90 -18.17
N TYR A 185 -23.28 9.83 -17.27
CA TYR A 185 -21.85 9.66 -17.60
C TYR A 185 -21.39 8.20 -17.66
N ARG A 186 -22.32 7.24 -17.65
CA ARG A 186 -21.98 5.82 -17.66
C ARG A 186 -21.29 5.36 -18.96
N THR A 187 -21.80 5.81 -20.10
CA THR A 187 -21.31 5.40 -21.42
C THR A 187 -20.28 6.38 -22.00
N LYS A 188 -20.45 7.68 -21.77
CA LYS A 188 -19.61 8.76 -22.34
C LYS A 188 -19.35 9.85 -21.29
N GLY A 189 -18.29 10.65 -21.46
CA GLY A 189 -18.04 11.83 -20.63
C GLY A 189 -17.34 11.55 -19.29
N LYS A 190 -16.51 10.51 -19.21
CA LYS A 190 -15.66 10.23 -18.02
C LYS A 190 -14.80 11.44 -17.63
N ASP A 191 -14.30 12.20 -18.60
CA ASP A 191 -13.47 13.38 -18.35
C ASP A 191 -14.29 14.50 -17.68
N GLN A 192 -15.53 14.72 -18.14
CA GLN A 192 -16.43 15.70 -17.52
C GLN A 192 -16.79 15.29 -16.08
N LEU A 193 -17.05 14.00 -15.86
CA LEU A 193 -17.30 13.48 -14.52
C LEU A 193 -16.09 13.67 -13.60
N THR A 194 -14.88 13.43 -14.12
CA THR A 194 -13.63 13.61 -13.37
C THR A 194 -13.40 15.09 -13.04
N ALA A 195 -13.65 15.99 -13.99
CA ALA A 195 -13.55 17.43 -13.78
C ALA A 195 -14.58 17.94 -12.75
N LEU A 196 -15.82 17.46 -12.80
CA LEU A 196 -16.84 17.75 -11.78
C LEU A 196 -16.41 17.22 -10.41
N MET A 197 -15.89 15.99 -10.34
CA MET A 197 -15.47 15.41 -9.07
C MET A 197 -14.31 16.18 -8.44
N LYS A 198 -13.39 16.73 -9.25
CA LYS A 198 -12.34 17.62 -8.77
C LYS A 198 -12.90 18.93 -8.21
N ARG A 199 -13.86 19.57 -8.90
CA ARG A 199 -14.53 20.79 -8.40
C ARG A 199 -15.29 20.55 -7.09
N LEU A 200 -15.96 19.40 -6.97
CA LEU A 200 -16.62 18.98 -5.73
C LEU A 200 -15.60 18.77 -4.60
N GLU A 201 -14.48 18.11 -4.88
CA GLU A 201 -13.41 17.90 -3.91
C GLU A 201 -12.82 19.23 -3.42
N GLU A 202 -12.55 20.16 -4.34
CA GLU A 202 -12.09 21.50 -4.01
C GLU A 202 -13.12 22.26 -3.17
N ALA A 203 -14.42 22.18 -3.49
CA ALA A 203 -15.47 22.85 -2.74
C ALA A 203 -15.68 22.28 -1.32
N VAL A 204 -15.63 20.95 -1.17
CA VAL A 204 -15.85 20.26 0.11
C VAL A 204 -14.63 20.37 1.03
N PHE A 205 -13.42 20.27 0.49
CA PHE A 205 -12.18 20.31 1.26
C PHE A 205 -11.48 21.67 1.24
N ALA A 206 -12.07 22.69 0.59
CA ALA A 206 -11.62 24.06 0.74
C ALA A 206 -11.58 24.40 2.22
N LYS A 207 -10.43 24.89 2.68
CA LYS A 207 -10.29 25.36 4.06
C LYS A 207 -11.45 26.32 4.33
N PRO A 208 -12.22 26.15 5.42
CA PRO A 208 -13.04 27.24 5.90
C PRO A 208 -12.05 28.35 6.25
N VAL A 209 -11.90 29.31 5.34
CA VAL A 209 -11.42 30.64 5.73
C VAL A 209 -12.38 31.02 6.84
N ALA A 210 -11.83 31.20 8.04
CA ALA A 210 -12.60 31.60 9.20
C ALA A 210 -13.29 32.91 8.84
N TYR A 211 -14.49 32.82 8.27
CA TYR A 211 -15.44 33.91 8.30
C TYR A 211 -15.70 34.05 9.78
N SER A 212 -15.12 35.10 10.34
CA SER A 212 -15.10 35.37 11.76
C SER A 212 -16.49 35.12 12.32
N ALA A 213 -16.54 34.33 13.39
CA ALA A 213 -17.69 34.20 14.27
C ALA A 213 -18.16 35.56 14.87
N ALA A 214 -17.64 36.69 14.38
CA ALA A 214 -18.03 38.06 14.70
C ALA A 214 -19.20 38.60 13.86
N GLU A 215 -19.56 38.00 12.73
CA GLU A 215 -20.64 38.50 11.85
C GLU A 215 -21.92 37.63 11.86
N ARG A 216 -22.01 36.66 12.78
CA ARG A 216 -23.31 36.02 13.10
C ARG A 216 -23.86 36.71 14.33
N LEU A 217 -24.80 37.64 14.10
CA LEU A 217 -25.73 38.13 15.10
C LEU A 217 -26.16 36.95 16.00
N ALA A 218 -26.01 37.15 17.30
CA ALA A 218 -26.08 36.14 18.34
C ALA A 218 -27.29 35.20 18.17
N PRO A 219 -27.10 33.86 18.22
CA PRO A 219 -28.22 32.96 18.37
C PRO A 219 -28.77 33.08 19.80
N VAL A 220 -30.08 33.29 19.90
CA VAL A 220 -30.87 33.14 21.11
C VAL A 220 -30.56 31.76 21.71
N ALA A 221 -30.26 31.75 23.01
CA ALA A 221 -29.95 30.57 23.77
C ALA A 221 -31.03 29.49 23.58
N ALA A 222 -30.64 28.36 23.00
CA ALA A 222 -31.39 27.11 23.04
C ALA A 222 -30.55 26.11 23.82
N ASP A 223 -31.21 25.45 24.76
CA ASP A 223 -30.63 24.73 25.88
C ASP A 223 -29.52 23.72 25.53
N ASP A 224 -28.55 23.69 26.44
CA ASP A 224 -27.36 22.84 26.45
C ASP A 224 -27.70 21.33 26.41
N VAL A 225 -27.76 20.75 25.21
CA VAL A 225 -27.44 19.34 25.05
C VAL A 225 -25.94 19.25 24.84
N ALA A 226 -25.23 18.91 25.92
CA ALA A 226 -23.78 18.74 25.97
C ALA A 226 -23.28 17.79 24.86
N ALA A 227 -23.00 18.36 23.69
CA ALA A 227 -22.30 17.71 22.60
C ALA A 227 -20.87 17.45 23.08
N ARG A 228 -20.62 16.23 23.55
CA ARG A 228 -19.27 15.76 23.87
C ARG A 228 -18.43 15.92 22.61
N HIS A 229 -17.61 16.97 22.56
CA HIS A 229 -16.63 17.18 21.52
C HIS A 229 -15.71 15.96 21.45
N ALA A 230 -15.94 15.11 20.43
CA ALA A 230 -15.03 14.02 20.11
C ALA A 230 -13.66 14.65 19.83
N LYS A 231 -12.65 14.24 20.59
CA LYS A 231 -11.27 14.73 20.42
C LYS A 231 -10.86 14.49 18.97
N ARG A 232 -10.61 15.59 18.26
CA ARG A 232 -10.01 15.61 16.91
C ARG A 232 -8.89 14.56 16.81
N PRO A 233 -8.81 13.77 15.73
CA PRO A 233 -7.65 12.93 15.50
C PRO A 233 -6.40 13.82 15.52
N LYS A 234 -5.46 13.48 16.40
CA LYS A 234 -4.21 14.25 16.54
C LYS A 234 -3.50 14.23 15.19
N LYS A 235 -3.08 15.42 14.75
CA LYS A 235 -2.35 15.68 13.50
C LYS A 235 -1.28 14.60 13.23
N PRO A 236 -1.00 14.22 11.97
CA PRO A 236 0.15 13.38 11.67
C PRO A 236 1.38 14.06 12.27
N VAL A 237 2.10 13.34 13.14
CA VAL A 237 3.35 13.81 13.74
C VAL A 237 4.26 14.30 12.61
N GLY A 238 4.62 15.58 12.68
CA GLY A 238 5.14 16.34 11.55
C GLY A 238 6.37 15.67 10.95
N VAL A 239 6.26 15.32 9.68
CA VAL A 239 7.31 14.77 8.79
C VAL A 239 8.63 15.57 8.89
N TRP A 240 8.55 16.82 9.32
CA TRP A 240 9.69 17.68 9.62
C TRP A 240 10.65 17.11 10.68
N ARG A 241 10.15 16.37 11.69
CA ARG A 241 11.02 15.71 12.67
C ARG A 241 11.86 14.60 12.03
N SER A 242 11.26 13.80 11.14
CA SER A 242 12.00 12.78 10.37
C SER A 242 12.99 13.40 9.38
N VAL A 243 12.63 14.52 8.75
CA VAL A 243 13.54 15.25 7.84
C VAL A 243 14.73 15.82 8.62
N ALA A 244 14.52 16.42 9.80
CA ALA A 244 15.60 16.93 10.64
C ALA A 244 16.56 15.80 11.08
N LEU A 245 16.01 14.65 11.47
CA LEU A 245 16.82 13.48 11.86
C LEU A 245 17.64 12.93 10.69
N PHE A 246 17.06 12.91 9.49
CA PHE A 246 17.76 12.49 8.27
C PHE A 246 18.93 13.43 7.94
N VAL A 247 18.74 14.74 8.01
CA VAL A 247 19.80 15.74 7.77
C VAL A 247 20.94 15.60 8.77
N VAL A 248 20.63 15.40 10.05
CA VAL A 248 21.64 15.18 11.09
C VAL A 248 22.44 13.90 10.82
N MET A 249 21.75 12.81 10.45
CA MET A 249 22.41 11.55 10.13
C MET A 249 23.33 11.66 8.90
N SER A 250 22.88 12.36 7.84
CA SER A 250 23.73 12.65 6.68
C SER A 250 24.95 13.50 7.03
N ALA A 251 24.81 14.49 7.91
CA ALA A 251 25.94 15.31 8.36
C ALA A 251 26.97 14.50 9.16
N LEU A 252 26.53 13.58 10.01
CA LEU A 252 27.41 12.66 10.75
C LEU A 252 28.16 11.72 9.82
N VAL A 253 27.48 11.15 8.81
CA VAL A 253 28.13 10.29 7.81
C VAL A 253 29.16 11.07 7.02
N TRP A 254 28.83 12.29 6.57
CA TRP A 254 29.76 13.14 5.84
C TRP A 254 30.98 13.51 6.68
N GLY A 255 30.77 13.90 7.95
CA GLY A 255 31.85 14.18 8.89
C GLY A 255 32.75 12.97 9.16
N GLY A 256 32.15 11.77 9.33
CA GLY A 256 32.88 10.52 9.50
C GLY A 256 33.71 10.15 8.27
N LEU A 257 33.16 10.29 7.06
CA LEU A 257 33.88 10.07 5.81
C LEU A 257 35.05 11.05 5.66
N ARG A 258 34.83 12.32 6.00
CA ARG A 258 35.88 13.34 5.94
C ARG A 258 37.02 13.04 6.91
N TYR A 259 36.69 12.70 8.15
CA TYR A 259 37.68 12.33 9.16
C TYR A 259 38.48 11.08 8.73
N TRP A 260 37.79 10.05 8.24
CA TRP A 260 38.43 8.85 7.72
C TRP A 260 39.32 9.16 6.52
N TYR A 261 38.87 10.03 5.61
CA TYR A 261 39.65 10.46 4.46
C TYR A 261 40.92 11.19 4.88
N GLU A 262 40.83 12.17 5.79
CA GLU A 262 41.99 12.90 6.32
C GLU A 262 42.96 11.95 7.03
N ALA A 263 42.48 11.05 7.90
CA ALA A 263 43.31 10.06 8.58
C ALA A 263 44.02 9.09 7.62
N THR A 264 43.36 8.67 6.53
CA THR A 264 43.91 7.68 5.58
C THR A 264 44.72 8.34 4.45
N SER A 265 44.52 9.65 4.20
CA SER A 265 45.21 10.40 3.15
C SER A 265 46.73 10.38 3.30
N LEU A 266 47.19 10.46 4.55
CA LEU A 266 48.61 10.50 4.89
C LEU A 266 49.31 9.19 4.51
N GLN A 267 48.67 8.04 4.78
CA GLN A 267 49.19 6.72 4.38
C GLN A 267 49.18 6.53 2.86
N LYS A 268 48.15 7.02 2.17
CA LYS A 268 48.04 6.91 0.71
C LYS A 268 49.02 7.82 -0.04
N ALA A 269 49.47 8.92 0.58
CA ALA A 269 50.41 9.86 -0.02
C ALA A 269 51.89 9.44 0.11
N LEU A 270 52.23 8.56 1.06
CA LEU A 270 53.60 8.07 1.27
C LEU A 270 54.28 7.50 0.00
N PRO A 271 53.67 6.61 -0.80
CA PRO A 271 54.31 6.10 -2.02
C PRO A 271 54.53 7.18 -3.07
N PHE A 272 53.67 8.21 -3.11
CA PHE A 272 53.83 9.33 -4.04
C PHE A 272 54.94 10.30 -3.61
N ALA A 273 55.10 10.52 -2.30
CA ALA A 273 56.21 11.32 -1.77
C ALA A 273 57.58 10.67 -2.01
N GLN A 274 57.64 9.34 -2.13
CA GLN A 274 58.86 8.57 -2.39
C GLN A 274 59.18 8.40 -3.88
N LEU A 275 58.30 8.84 -4.80
CA LEU A 275 58.55 8.78 -6.25
C LEU A 275 59.85 9.50 -6.64
N THR A 276 60.17 10.62 -5.99
CA THR A 276 61.41 11.37 -6.29
C THR A 276 62.67 10.56 -5.97
N GLN A 277 62.65 9.72 -4.93
CA GLN A 277 63.77 8.82 -4.60
C GLN A 277 63.87 7.65 -5.59
N PHE A 278 62.71 7.14 -6.02
CA PHE A 278 62.65 6.12 -7.07
C PHE A 278 63.23 6.66 -8.39
N THR A 279 62.80 7.84 -8.84
CA THR A 279 63.32 8.45 -10.08
C THR A 279 64.78 8.85 -9.96
N GLN A 280 65.23 9.37 -8.81
CA GLN A 280 66.64 9.67 -8.60
C GLN A 280 67.54 8.45 -8.77
N THR A 281 67.10 7.23 -8.46
CA THR A 281 67.93 6.03 -8.72
C THR A 281 68.20 5.79 -10.22
N TYR A 282 67.30 6.26 -11.10
CA TYR A 282 67.49 6.21 -12.55
C TYR A 282 68.33 7.37 -13.09
N TYR A 283 68.19 8.56 -12.51
CA TYR A 283 68.93 9.76 -12.94
C TYR A 283 70.30 9.94 -12.27
N SER A 284 70.52 9.33 -11.10
CA SER A 284 71.76 9.45 -10.30
C SER A 284 72.72 8.29 -10.51
N LYS A 285 72.36 7.27 -11.32
CA LYS A 285 73.37 6.44 -11.98
C LYS A 285 74.03 7.32 -13.03
N GLY A 286 75.15 7.89 -12.62
CA GLY A 286 75.90 8.84 -13.41
C GLY A 286 76.11 8.41 -14.86
N SER A 287 76.00 9.39 -15.74
CA SER A 287 77.23 9.93 -16.33
C SER A 287 78.03 8.96 -17.23
N VAL A 288 77.35 8.21 -18.09
CA VAL A 288 77.99 7.56 -19.27
C VAL A 288 77.21 7.79 -20.59
N GLN A 289 76.03 8.43 -20.56
CA GLN A 289 75.21 8.61 -21.78
C GLN A 289 74.81 10.07 -22.06
N ASP A 290 75.58 11.02 -21.54
CA ASP A 290 75.69 12.38 -22.09
C ASP A 290 76.75 12.40 -23.23
N GLN A 291 76.77 11.35 -24.05
CA GLN A 291 77.30 11.45 -25.40
C GLN A 291 76.13 11.78 -26.30
N GLU A 292 76.00 13.06 -26.61
CA GLU A 292 75.17 13.54 -27.71
C GLU A 292 75.66 12.89 -29.01
N TYR A 293 75.01 11.82 -29.45
CA TYR A 293 75.25 11.25 -30.77
C TYR A 293 74.63 12.18 -31.81
N VAL A 294 75.39 13.16 -32.28
CA VAL A 294 75.03 13.91 -33.48
C VAL A 294 75.29 13.00 -34.68
N TYR A 295 74.23 12.43 -35.22
CA TYR A 295 74.30 11.65 -36.46
C TYR A 295 74.36 12.62 -37.65
N GLU A 296 75.56 12.98 -38.10
CA GLU A 296 75.73 13.67 -39.39
C GLU A 296 75.67 12.64 -40.52
N SER A 297 74.55 12.65 -41.26
CA SER A 297 74.37 11.79 -42.43
C SER A 297 75.43 12.11 -43.49
N THR A 298 76.30 11.14 -43.79
CA THR A 298 77.24 11.23 -44.92
C THR A 298 76.49 11.02 -46.24
N SER A 299 77.02 11.53 -47.35
CA SER A 299 76.41 11.38 -48.69
C SER A 299 76.30 9.93 -49.17
N SER A 300 76.98 8.98 -48.51
CA SER A 300 76.77 7.53 -48.69
C SER A 300 75.50 6.99 -48.03
N ASP A 301 74.99 7.61 -46.97
CA ASP A 301 73.72 7.23 -46.32
C ASP A 301 72.49 7.68 -47.14
N MET A 302 72.68 8.67 -48.01
CA MET A 302 71.67 9.18 -48.96
C MET A 302 71.65 8.41 -50.28
N ALA A 303 72.59 7.49 -50.49
CA ALA A 303 72.81 6.82 -51.77
C ALA A 303 72.91 5.30 -51.59
N SER A 304 71.85 4.65 -51.12
CA SER A 304 71.45 3.32 -51.60
C SER A 304 70.18 2.82 -50.90
N GLU A 305 69.23 2.46 -51.75
CA GLU A 305 68.28 1.36 -51.61
C GLU A 305 67.23 1.40 -50.48
N GLY A 306 66.00 1.71 -50.90
CA GLY A 306 64.84 0.89 -50.62
C GLY A 306 64.45 0.76 -49.15
N TRP A 307 63.52 1.61 -48.71
CA TRP A 307 62.74 1.34 -47.51
C TRP A 307 61.98 0.01 -47.69
N HIS A 308 62.50 -1.05 -47.07
CA HIS A 308 61.75 -2.27 -46.80
C HIS A 308 61.19 -2.16 -45.38
N PRO A 309 59.86 -2.12 -45.18
CA PRO A 309 59.29 -2.17 -43.84
C PRO A 309 59.52 -3.58 -43.28
N THR A 310 60.50 -3.73 -42.41
CA THR A 310 60.63 -4.94 -41.59
C THR A 310 59.60 -4.84 -40.47
N PRO A 311 58.61 -5.74 -40.37
CA PRO A 311 57.61 -5.69 -39.32
C PRO A 311 58.29 -6.03 -37.99
N GLN A 312 58.42 -5.07 -37.09
CA GLN A 312 58.63 -5.40 -35.68
C GLN A 312 57.30 -5.90 -35.12
N THR A 313 57.17 -7.22 -35.14
CA THR A 313 56.14 -7.96 -34.41
C THR A 313 56.21 -7.57 -32.93
N ILE A 314 55.20 -6.86 -32.45
CA ILE A 314 54.88 -6.78 -31.02
C ILE A 314 54.47 -8.19 -30.62
N ALA A 315 55.43 -8.96 -30.09
CA ALA A 315 55.13 -10.18 -29.40
C ALA A 315 54.47 -9.78 -28.07
N ASP A 316 53.14 -9.86 -28.01
CA ASP A 316 52.37 -9.96 -26.78
C ASP A 316 52.79 -11.23 -26.04
N ARG A 317 53.95 -11.14 -25.40
CA ARG A 317 54.36 -12.07 -24.36
C ARG A 317 53.78 -11.49 -23.09
N GLU A 318 52.70 -12.09 -22.64
CA GLU A 318 52.18 -11.97 -21.29
C GLU A 318 53.02 -12.90 -20.39
N PRO A 319 54.04 -12.40 -19.64
CA PRO A 319 54.59 -13.15 -18.54
C PRO A 319 53.61 -13.06 -17.36
N ALA A 320 53.16 -14.24 -16.96
CA ALA A 320 52.28 -14.51 -15.83
C ALA A 320 52.51 -13.56 -14.62
N PRO A 321 51.43 -13.06 -13.99
CA PRO A 321 51.58 -12.28 -12.77
C PRO A 321 52.23 -13.15 -11.68
N PRO A 322 53.15 -12.56 -10.89
CA PRO A 322 53.87 -13.27 -9.84
C PRO A 322 52.89 -13.86 -8.84
N ALA A 323 53.19 -15.10 -8.43
CA ALA A 323 52.43 -15.88 -7.47
C ALA A 323 52.13 -15.06 -6.21
N VAL A 324 50.93 -14.47 -6.18
CA VAL A 324 50.35 -13.94 -4.95
C VAL A 324 50.18 -15.14 -4.04
N ALA A 325 50.88 -15.09 -2.91
CA ALA A 325 50.83 -16.08 -1.86
C ALA A 325 49.39 -16.57 -1.68
N LYS A 326 49.16 -17.86 -1.94
CA LYS A 326 47.98 -18.58 -1.49
C LYS A 326 47.92 -18.39 0.02
N GLN A 327 47.19 -17.37 0.47
CA GLN A 327 46.55 -17.42 1.77
C GLN A 327 45.78 -18.75 1.78
N PRO A 328 45.92 -19.55 2.85
CA PRO A 328 45.34 -20.88 2.87
C PRO A 328 43.86 -20.71 2.54
N ALA A 329 43.41 -21.38 1.48
CA ALA A 329 42.02 -21.38 1.09
C ALA A 329 41.24 -21.90 2.30
N GLY A 330 40.65 -20.98 3.08
CA GLY A 330 39.52 -21.33 3.93
C GLY A 330 38.58 -22.07 3.00
N SER A 331 38.38 -23.36 3.28
CA SER A 331 37.74 -24.32 2.38
C SER A 331 36.49 -23.68 1.78
N ARG A 332 36.55 -23.27 0.51
CA ARG A 332 35.40 -22.65 -0.16
C ARG A 332 34.35 -23.73 -0.30
N GLN A 333 33.38 -23.68 0.60
CA GLN A 333 32.26 -24.61 0.60
C GLN A 333 31.19 -24.09 -0.35
N TRP A 334 30.61 -24.98 -1.13
CA TRP A 334 29.57 -24.72 -2.11
C TRP A 334 28.26 -25.26 -1.58
N LEU A 335 27.19 -24.48 -1.70
CA LEU A 335 25.88 -24.82 -1.18
C LEU A 335 24.86 -24.63 -2.28
N VAL A 336 23.90 -25.54 -2.42
CA VAL A 336 22.81 -25.41 -3.38
C VAL A 336 21.58 -24.92 -2.64
N GLN A 337 21.10 -23.73 -2.94
CA GLN A 337 19.83 -23.24 -2.42
C GLN A 337 18.70 -23.73 -3.33
N LEU A 338 17.76 -24.47 -2.74
CA LEU A 338 16.62 -25.06 -3.46
C LEU A 338 15.41 -24.12 -3.49
N ALA A 339 15.12 -23.46 -2.37
CA ALA A 339 13.98 -22.55 -2.24
C ALA A 339 14.14 -21.60 -1.04
N SER A 340 13.35 -20.51 -1.02
CA SER A 340 13.27 -19.57 0.10
C SER A 340 11.82 -19.28 0.46
N PHE A 341 11.51 -19.29 1.75
CA PHE A 341 10.16 -19.09 2.29
C PHE A 341 10.15 -18.01 3.37
N ASN A 342 9.00 -17.33 3.51
CA ASN A 342 8.77 -16.36 4.58
C ASN A 342 8.21 -17.03 5.85
N ASN A 343 7.59 -18.21 5.72
CA ASN A 343 7.01 -18.97 6.83
C ASN A 343 7.75 -20.29 7.08
N PRO A 344 7.96 -20.69 8.34
CA PRO A 344 8.67 -21.93 8.68
C PRO A 344 7.87 -23.18 8.31
N SER A 345 6.53 -23.13 8.40
CA SER A 345 5.64 -24.23 8.06
C SER A 345 5.72 -24.62 6.59
N ASP A 346 5.88 -23.63 5.70
CA ASP A 346 5.92 -23.85 4.26
C ASP A 346 7.27 -24.43 3.83
N ALA A 347 8.36 -23.98 4.47
CA ALA A 347 9.68 -24.60 4.32
C ALA A 347 9.69 -26.07 4.76
N ALA A 348 9.03 -26.39 5.88
CA ALA A 348 8.92 -27.76 6.39
C ALA A 348 8.11 -28.68 5.45
N LYS A 349 6.99 -28.18 4.90
CA LYS A 349 6.19 -28.90 3.89
C LYS A 349 6.99 -29.12 2.61
N PHE A 350 7.76 -28.14 2.18
CA PHE A 350 8.62 -28.26 1.00
C PHE A 350 9.68 -29.35 1.19
N ILE A 351 10.35 -29.39 2.33
CA ILE A 351 11.29 -30.47 2.64
C ILE A 351 10.58 -31.82 2.66
N ALA A 352 9.44 -31.96 3.35
CA ALA A 352 8.72 -33.24 3.39
C ALA A 352 8.39 -33.78 1.99
N ARG A 353 8.09 -32.90 1.03
CA ARG A 353 7.77 -33.25 -0.36
C ARG A 353 8.99 -33.68 -1.17
N TYR A 354 10.15 -33.05 -0.98
CA TYR A 354 11.33 -33.25 -1.84
C TYR A 354 12.49 -34.01 -1.17
N LYS A 355 12.41 -34.31 0.14
CA LYS A 355 13.39 -35.10 0.90
C LYS A 355 13.74 -36.46 0.29
N PRO A 356 12.82 -37.22 -0.34
CA PRO A 356 13.18 -38.48 -1.01
C PRO A 356 14.03 -38.29 -2.27
N ARG A 357 14.03 -37.09 -2.87
CA ARG A 357 14.72 -36.78 -4.13
C ARG A 357 16.00 -35.97 -3.93
N VAL A 358 16.07 -35.18 -2.86
CA VAL A 358 17.28 -34.45 -2.45
C VAL A 358 17.48 -34.67 -0.95
N PRO A 359 18.20 -35.75 -0.56
CA PRO A 359 18.36 -36.13 0.84
C PRO A 359 19.13 -35.10 1.67
N SER A 360 19.98 -34.31 1.02
CA SER A 360 20.86 -33.30 1.65
C SER A 360 20.15 -31.98 2.01
N ALA A 361 18.83 -31.86 1.81
CA ALA A 361 18.09 -30.62 2.02
C ALA A 361 17.75 -30.35 3.50
N GLN A 362 18.17 -29.18 4.02
CA GLN A 362 17.92 -28.69 5.38
C GLN A 362 17.38 -27.24 5.37
N VAL A 363 16.62 -26.84 6.39
CA VAL A 363 16.18 -25.43 6.54
C VAL A 363 17.23 -24.64 7.32
N LYS A 364 17.79 -23.59 6.72
CA LYS A 364 18.65 -22.61 7.39
C LYS A 364 17.90 -21.27 7.50
N THR A 365 17.88 -20.70 8.71
CA THR A 365 17.28 -19.38 8.95
C THR A 365 18.34 -18.31 8.73
N VAL A 366 18.12 -17.41 7.78
CA VAL A 366 19.05 -16.33 7.44
C VAL A 366 18.27 -15.02 7.30
N ASN A 367 18.62 -14.02 8.11
CA ASN A 367 18.01 -12.67 8.10
C ASN A 367 16.47 -12.69 8.12
N GLY A 368 15.88 -13.53 8.97
CA GLY A 368 14.42 -13.63 9.14
C GLY A 368 13.68 -14.37 8.01
N ARG A 369 14.40 -15.02 7.07
CA ARG A 369 13.82 -15.89 6.04
C ARG A 369 14.30 -17.33 6.19
N TYR A 370 13.47 -18.27 5.77
CA TYR A 370 13.73 -19.71 5.86
C TYR A 370 14.16 -20.24 4.49
N ARG A 371 15.45 -20.51 4.32
CA ARG A 371 16.01 -21.04 3.07
C ARG A 371 16.17 -22.55 3.19
N VAL A 372 15.73 -23.28 2.17
CA VAL A 372 15.99 -24.71 2.05
C VAL A 372 17.26 -24.87 1.24
N VAL A 373 18.30 -25.41 1.87
CA VAL A 373 19.66 -25.49 1.34
C VAL A 373 20.18 -26.92 1.42
N SER A 374 21.04 -27.32 0.50
CA SER A 374 21.76 -28.60 0.57
C SER A 374 22.86 -28.56 1.63
N GLU A 375 23.46 -29.72 1.90
CA GLU A 375 24.76 -29.81 2.59
C GLU A 375 25.85 -29.02 1.84
N SER A 376 26.88 -28.63 2.60
CA SER A 376 28.03 -27.88 2.08
C SER A 376 29.04 -28.84 1.40
N TYR A 377 29.38 -28.55 0.15
CA TYR A 377 30.29 -29.34 -0.68
C TYR A 377 31.66 -28.68 -0.80
N THR A 378 32.75 -29.42 -0.68
CA THR A 378 34.12 -28.90 -0.83
C THR A 378 34.52 -28.67 -2.29
N THR A 379 33.89 -29.40 -3.22
CA THR A 379 34.19 -29.35 -4.66
C THR A 379 33.00 -28.81 -5.44
N LYS A 380 33.26 -27.88 -6.37
CA LYS A 380 32.23 -27.25 -7.21
C LYS A 380 31.45 -28.25 -8.08
N SER A 381 32.10 -29.32 -8.55
CA SER A 381 31.47 -30.35 -9.39
C SER A 381 30.35 -31.10 -8.67
N ALA A 382 30.57 -31.49 -7.41
CA ALA A 382 29.56 -32.18 -6.59
C ALA A 382 28.31 -31.30 -6.33
N ALA A 383 28.52 -29.99 -6.15
CA ALA A 383 27.43 -29.04 -6.00
C ALA A 383 26.63 -28.84 -7.31
N ILE A 384 27.29 -28.90 -8.48
CA ILE A 384 26.63 -28.83 -9.79
C ILE A 384 25.80 -30.09 -10.07
N GLU A 385 26.27 -31.27 -9.67
CA GLU A 385 25.51 -32.52 -9.78
C GLU A 385 24.24 -32.46 -8.92
N THR A 386 24.35 -32.03 -7.67
CA THR A 386 23.18 -31.87 -6.79
C THR A 386 22.19 -30.84 -7.33
N LEU A 387 22.69 -29.77 -7.96
CA LEU A 387 21.88 -28.76 -8.63
C LEU A 387 21.12 -29.35 -9.85
N SER A 388 21.76 -30.20 -10.65
CA SER A 388 21.10 -30.81 -11.81
C SER A 388 20.04 -31.83 -11.38
N THR A 389 20.30 -32.61 -10.32
CA THR A 389 19.31 -33.50 -9.69
C THR A 389 18.11 -32.73 -9.14
N ALA A 390 18.33 -31.58 -8.50
CA ALA A 390 17.23 -30.75 -8.01
C ALA A 390 16.36 -30.21 -9.15
N LYS A 391 16.99 -29.77 -10.24
CA LYS A 391 16.27 -29.27 -11.43
C LYS A 391 15.48 -30.37 -12.13
N SER A 392 16.05 -31.57 -12.29
CA SER A 392 15.33 -32.71 -12.88
C SER A 392 14.19 -33.21 -11.98
N ALA A 393 14.30 -33.02 -10.66
CA ALA A 393 13.22 -33.31 -9.70
C ALA A 393 12.06 -32.29 -9.72
N GLY A 394 12.15 -31.23 -10.53
CA GLY A 394 11.10 -30.22 -10.73
C GLY A 394 11.31 -28.92 -9.94
N ILE A 395 12.51 -28.68 -9.39
CA ILE A 395 12.87 -27.43 -8.68
C ILE A 395 13.66 -26.55 -9.65
N SER A 396 12.97 -25.80 -10.50
CA SER A 396 13.59 -24.93 -11.53
C SER A 396 14.48 -23.84 -10.94
N ASP A 397 14.09 -23.34 -9.76
CA ASP A 397 14.65 -22.14 -9.14
C ASP A 397 15.86 -22.44 -8.24
N ALA A 398 16.40 -23.66 -8.31
CA ALA A 398 17.62 -24.01 -7.58
C ALA A 398 18.84 -23.28 -8.18
N PHE A 399 19.71 -22.76 -7.30
CA PHE A 399 20.97 -22.11 -7.70
C PHE A 399 22.09 -22.34 -6.68
N LEU A 400 23.32 -22.08 -7.11
CA LEU A 400 24.54 -22.41 -6.39
C LEU A 400 25.09 -21.17 -5.67
N LEU A 401 25.47 -21.34 -4.41
CA LEU A 401 26.02 -20.33 -3.51
C LEU A 401 27.40 -20.76 -3.02
N ILE A 402 28.22 -19.78 -2.67
CA ILE A 402 29.47 -20.00 -1.94
C ILE A 402 29.15 -19.71 -0.47
N ASP A 403 29.36 -20.69 0.39
CA ASP A 403 29.20 -20.55 1.84
C ASP A 403 30.42 -19.78 2.35
N THR A 404 30.27 -18.46 2.46
CA THR A 404 31.21 -17.60 3.17
C THR A 404 30.79 -17.66 4.63
N ASN A 405 31.40 -18.56 5.39
CA ASN A 405 31.16 -18.64 6.83
C ASN A 405 31.50 -17.31 7.52
#